data_AF-A0A848Q8S0-F1
#
_entry.id   AF-A0A848Q8S0-F1
#
_cell.length_a   1.000
_cell.length_b   1.000
_cell.length_c   1.000
_cell.angle_alpha   90.00
_cell.angle_beta   90.00
_cell.angle_gamma   90.00
#
_symmetry.space_group_name_H-M   'P 1'
#
loop_
_entity.id
_entity.type
_entity.pdbx_description
1 polymer ?
#
loop_
_entity_poly.entity_id
_entity_poly.type
_entity_poly.pdbx_seq_one_letter_code
_entity_poly.pdbx_strand_id
1 'polypeptide(L)'
;MKERIREKDFTKKELPKNRWELFRDLLLNHTATLINTSLLTALFALPFIVVFALFYSMLVLASNNQEPFNVLFSLLFYGCLSATPALILALVGLSGAFGVAKRLVWGEGVMLKIHFFSALKSEFKKTIIISVIIALSSFCLVVGGVYLSIFYVSAPIPTGIGIGLLAVQFLLITMTGCYFYAYQSVYQNNFAQTFKNSFLIATARLPFTLLFYLISPGIILVLTIVHYIASFIALFLFVLFSFGGVVLWTLMAHSSFDRFINAQHYLAYVRRGLYTPNNKKEEEVG
;
A
#
# COMPACT_ATOMS: atom_id res chain seq x y z
N MET A 1 20.30 18.40 -2.85
CA MET A 1 19.25 18.77 -3.82
C MET A 1 18.53 19.97 -3.26
N LYS A 2 18.75 21.16 -3.84
CA LYS A 2 18.16 22.42 -3.34
C LYS A 2 16.70 22.43 -3.81
N GLU A 3 15.73 22.45 -2.87
CA GLU A 3 14.33 22.66 -3.23
C GLU A 3 14.23 23.92 -4.09
N ARG A 4 13.52 23.82 -5.22
CA ARG A 4 13.25 24.98 -6.07
C ARG A 4 12.19 25.79 -5.35
N ILE A 5 12.61 26.67 -4.44
CA ILE A 5 11.72 27.60 -3.74
C ILE A 5 11.09 28.48 -4.83
N ARG A 6 9.79 28.33 -5.07
CA ARG A 6 9.05 29.19 -5.99
C ARG A 6 8.98 30.59 -5.41
N GLU A 7 9.37 31.59 -6.20
CA GLU A 7 9.43 33.00 -5.80
C GLU A 7 8.05 33.69 -5.67
N LYS A 8 6.96 33.04 -6.10
CA LYS A 8 5.59 33.59 -6.05
C LYS A 8 4.68 32.73 -5.19
N ASP A 9 3.86 33.41 -4.38
CA ASP A 9 2.79 32.80 -3.61
C ASP A 9 1.77 32.10 -4.52
N PHE A 10 1.29 30.95 -4.05
CA PHE A 10 0.35 30.08 -4.77
C PHE A 10 -0.94 30.85 -5.11
N THR A 11 -1.16 31.20 -6.38
CA THR A 11 -2.49 31.70 -6.78
C THR A 11 -3.46 30.53 -6.92
N LYS A 12 -4.70 30.67 -6.43
CA LYS A 12 -5.73 29.60 -6.49
C LYS A 12 -5.91 29.02 -7.91
N LYS A 13 -5.61 29.80 -8.96
CA LYS A 13 -5.69 29.42 -10.38
C LYS A 13 -4.57 28.47 -10.84
N GLU A 14 -3.48 28.34 -10.09
CA GLU A 14 -2.35 27.44 -10.36
C GLU A 14 -2.56 26.03 -9.78
N LEU A 15 -3.67 25.79 -9.07
CA LEU A 15 -4.00 24.46 -8.56
C LEU A 15 -4.26 23.47 -9.71
N PRO A 16 -3.86 22.20 -9.56
CA PRO A 16 -4.12 21.17 -10.57
C PRO A 16 -5.61 21.00 -10.84
N LYS A 17 -6.00 20.83 -12.11
CA LYS A 17 -7.42 20.72 -12.51
C LYS A 17 -7.99 19.33 -12.25
N ASN A 18 -7.12 18.32 -12.30
CA ASN A 18 -7.47 16.92 -12.09
C ASN A 18 -6.39 16.20 -11.25
N ARG A 19 -6.72 15.00 -10.79
CA ARG A 19 -5.85 14.19 -9.91
C ARG A 19 -4.58 13.69 -10.61
N TRP A 20 -4.59 13.59 -11.94
CA TRP A 20 -3.41 13.19 -12.71
C TRP A 20 -2.39 14.33 -12.81
N GLU A 21 -2.84 15.56 -13.04
CA GLU A 21 -2.01 16.76 -12.97
C GLU A 21 -1.43 16.93 -11.57
N LEU A 22 -2.22 16.69 -10.51
CA LEU A 22 -1.74 16.70 -9.14
C LEU A 22 -0.67 15.62 -8.90
N PHE A 23 -0.89 14.39 -9.39
CA PHE A 23 0.12 13.33 -9.30
C PHE A 23 1.45 13.74 -9.94
N ARG A 24 1.39 14.27 -11.17
CA ARG A 24 2.58 14.73 -11.91
C ARG A 24 3.27 15.90 -11.20
N ASP A 25 2.50 16.85 -10.67
CA ASP A 25 3.02 17.98 -9.92
C ASP A 25 3.76 17.52 -8.65
N LEU A 26 3.14 16.62 -7.86
CA LEU A 26 3.77 16.03 -6.68
C LEU A 26 5.05 15.24 -7.03
N LEU A 27 5.02 14.46 -8.12
CA LEU A 27 6.18 13.71 -8.58
C LEU A 27 7.36 14.58 -8.99
N LEU A 28 7.12 15.77 -9.55
CA LEU A 28 8.20 16.63 -10.05
C LEU A 28 8.67 17.65 -9.00
N ASN A 29 7.76 18.17 -8.19
CA ASN A 29 8.02 19.29 -7.29
C ASN A 29 8.26 18.87 -5.84
N HIS A 30 7.82 17.67 -5.42
CA HIS A 30 8.00 17.18 -4.05
C HIS A 30 8.92 15.96 -3.94
N THR A 31 9.74 15.68 -4.96
CA THR A 31 10.64 14.50 -5.06
C THR A 31 11.42 14.18 -3.80
N ALA A 32 12.02 15.19 -3.15
CA ALA A 32 12.79 14.99 -1.92
C ALA A 32 11.92 14.44 -0.78
N THR A 33 10.73 15.02 -0.59
CA THR A 33 9.75 14.52 0.40
C THR A 33 9.27 13.12 0.02
N LEU A 34 9.06 12.84 -1.26
CA LEU A 34 8.69 11.50 -1.73
C LEU A 34 9.75 10.46 -1.38
N ILE A 35 11.01 10.72 -1.75
CA ILE A 35 12.15 9.81 -1.52
C ILE A 35 12.38 9.60 -0.02
N ASN A 36 12.38 10.68 0.77
CA ASN A 36 12.59 10.59 2.21
C ASN A 36 11.45 9.83 2.90
N THR A 37 10.21 9.91 2.40
CA THR A 37 9.11 9.12 2.92
C THR A 37 9.24 7.64 2.55
N SER A 38 9.68 7.32 1.32
CA SER A 38 10.02 5.94 0.95
C SER A 38 11.10 5.37 1.86
N LEU A 39 12.19 6.10 2.08
CA LEU A 39 13.30 5.67 2.92
C LEU A 39 12.84 5.42 4.37
N LEU A 40 12.02 6.30 4.91
CA LEU A 40 11.48 6.12 6.25
C LEU A 40 10.56 4.90 6.34
N THR A 41 9.73 4.67 5.32
CA THR A 41 8.88 3.46 5.22
C THR A 41 9.73 2.20 5.06
N ALA A 42 10.83 2.28 4.30
CA ALA A 42 11.77 1.20 4.08
C ALA A 42 12.41 0.68 5.36
N LEU A 43 12.70 1.56 6.32
CA LEU A 43 13.23 1.17 7.62
C LEU A 43 12.31 0.20 8.36
N PHE A 44 10.99 0.34 8.22
CA PHE A 44 10.02 -0.59 8.81
C PHE A 44 9.93 -1.91 8.05
N ALA A 45 10.31 -1.93 6.76
CA ALA A 45 10.34 -3.13 5.94
C ALA A 45 11.64 -3.93 6.08
N LEU A 46 12.72 -3.35 6.66
CA LEU A 46 14.01 -4.02 6.80
C LEU A 46 13.92 -5.39 7.49
N PRO A 47 13.21 -5.56 8.62
CA PRO A 47 13.10 -6.87 9.25
C PRO A 47 12.45 -7.91 8.32
N PHE A 48 11.46 -7.50 7.53
CA PHE A 48 10.80 -8.40 6.58
C PHE A 48 11.76 -8.82 5.46
N ILE A 49 12.52 -7.87 4.91
CA ILE A 49 13.53 -8.14 3.88
C ILE A 49 14.59 -9.12 4.41
N VAL A 50 15.08 -8.92 5.63
CA VAL A 50 16.10 -9.78 6.25
C VAL A 50 15.57 -11.18 6.47
N VAL A 51 14.40 -11.33 7.10
CA VAL A 51 13.78 -12.64 7.35
C VAL A 51 13.51 -13.36 6.03
N PHE A 52 12.94 -12.66 5.05
CA PHE A 52 12.69 -13.21 3.72
C PHE A 52 13.99 -13.69 3.06
N ALA A 53 15.06 -12.90 3.09
CA ALA A 53 16.35 -13.27 2.50
C ALA A 53 16.99 -14.49 3.16
N LEU A 54 17.00 -14.53 4.50
CA LEU A 54 17.55 -15.65 5.26
C LEU A 54 16.80 -16.95 4.94
N PHE A 55 15.47 -16.98 5.10
CA PHE A 55 14.71 -18.20 4.86
C PHE A 55 14.68 -18.62 3.38
N TYR A 56 14.65 -17.67 2.46
CA TYR A 56 14.75 -17.98 1.04
C TYR A 56 16.10 -18.61 0.69
N SER A 57 17.21 -18.08 1.21
CA SER A 57 18.54 -18.67 1.00
C SER A 57 18.66 -20.09 1.56
N MET A 58 18.10 -20.33 2.75
CA MET A 58 18.04 -21.67 3.34
C MET A 58 17.19 -22.63 2.48
N LEU A 59 16.10 -22.14 1.89
CA LEU A 59 15.20 -22.95 1.06
C LEU A 59 15.87 -23.36 -0.24
N VAL A 60 16.57 -22.42 -0.87
CA VAL A 60 17.38 -22.70 -2.07
C VAL A 60 18.50 -23.68 -1.75
N LEU A 61 19.21 -23.50 -0.64
CA LEU A 61 20.29 -24.41 -0.23
C LEU A 61 19.76 -25.83 0.03
N ALA A 62 18.68 -25.96 0.80
CA ALA A 62 18.04 -27.25 1.08
C ALA A 62 17.54 -27.91 -0.21
N SER A 63 16.96 -27.12 -1.14
CA SER A 63 16.53 -27.62 -2.44
C SER A 63 17.70 -28.11 -3.30
N ASN A 64 18.82 -27.40 -3.31
CA ASN A 64 20.02 -27.79 -4.06
C ASN A 64 20.68 -29.05 -3.48
N ASN A 65 20.61 -29.22 -2.16
CA ASN A 65 21.09 -30.41 -1.46
C ASN A 65 20.11 -31.59 -1.55
N GLN A 66 18.98 -31.44 -2.26
CA GLN A 66 17.96 -32.48 -2.42
C GLN A 66 17.39 -32.96 -1.07
N GLU A 67 17.29 -32.04 -0.10
CA GLU A 67 16.66 -32.32 1.19
C GLU A 67 15.23 -32.83 0.99
N PRO A 68 14.75 -33.73 1.87
CA PRO A 68 13.44 -34.32 1.72
C PRO A 68 12.35 -33.25 1.85
N PHE A 69 11.23 -33.47 1.16
CA PHE A 69 10.18 -32.47 1.00
C PHE A 69 9.64 -31.92 2.33
N ASN A 70 9.53 -32.75 3.36
CA ASN A 70 9.09 -32.32 4.69
C ASN A 70 10.00 -31.24 5.30
N VAL A 71 11.30 -31.27 5.02
CA VAL A 71 12.26 -30.24 5.44
C VAL A 71 12.01 -28.94 4.68
N LEU A 72 11.83 -29.03 3.35
CA LEU A 72 11.54 -27.85 2.51
C LEU A 72 10.24 -27.17 2.93
N PHE A 73 9.17 -27.94 3.15
CA PHE A 73 7.89 -27.41 3.60
C PHE A 73 7.97 -26.81 5.01
N SER A 74 8.68 -27.48 5.95
CA SER A 74 8.87 -26.94 7.30
C SER A 74 9.61 -25.61 7.28
N LEU A 75 10.65 -25.50 6.44
CA LEU A 75 11.42 -24.27 6.29
C LEU A 75 10.56 -23.14 5.70
N LEU A 76 9.74 -23.43 4.68
CA LEU A 76 8.77 -22.47 4.14
C LEU A 76 7.79 -22.03 5.23
N PHE A 77 7.22 -22.97 5.98
CA PHE A 77 6.24 -22.70 7.03
C PHE A 77 6.81 -21.79 8.11
N TYR A 78 7.96 -22.14 8.69
CA TYR A 78 8.63 -21.33 9.72
C TYR A 78 9.15 -20.00 9.17
N GLY A 79 9.56 -19.97 7.90
CA GLY A 79 9.93 -18.73 7.20
C GLY A 79 8.76 -17.77 7.06
N CYS A 80 7.60 -18.25 6.60
CA CYS A 80 6.39 -17.44 6.51
C CYS A 80 5.87 -17.02 7.89
N LEU A 81 5.96 -17.90 8.89
CA LEU A 81 5.51 -17.62 10.26
C LEU A 81 6.36 -16.51 10.89
N SER A 82 7.69 -16.59 10.76
CA SER A 82 8.62 -15.56 11.25
C SER A 82 8.56 -14.26 10.43
N ALA A 83 8.24 -14.33 9.14
CA ALA A 83 8.04 -13.16 8.29
C ALA A 83 6.74 -12.41 8.64
N THR A 84 5.76 -13.05 9.26
CA THR A 84 4.45 -12.45 9.56
C THR A 84 4.55 -11.24 10.50
N PRO A 85 5.23 -11.31 11.68
CA PRO A 85 5.49 -10.14 12.52
C PRO A 85 6.27 -9.03 11.79
N ALA A 86 7.23 -9.40 10.96
CA ALA A 86 8.04 -8.45 10.22
C ALA A 86 7.23 -7.72 9.14
N LEU A 87 6.31 -8.42 8.47
CA LEU A 87 5.36 -7.85 7.51
C LEU A 87 4.37 -6.91 8.21
N ILE A 88 3.90 -7.27 9.41
CA ILE A 88 3.05 -6.38 10.23
C ILE A 88 3.78 -5.05 10.49
N LEU A 89 5.06 -5.09 10.87
CA LEU A 89 5.85 -3.88 11.09
C LEU A 89 5.98 -3.04 9.81
N ALA A 90 6.25 -3.67 8.67
CA ALA A 90 6.35 -3.01 7.37
C ALA A 90 5.03 -2.29 7.01
N LEU A 91 3.90 -2.97 7.20
CA LEU A 91 2.56 -2.45 6.95
C LEU A 91 2.17 -1.34 7.92
N VAL A 92 2.62 -1.41 9.18
CA VAL A 92 2.49 -0.30 10.13
C VAL A 92 3.21 0.93 9.59
N GLY A 93 4.47 0.80 9.14
CA GLY A 93 5.23 1.88 8.52
C GLY A 93 4.53 2.53 7.33
N LEU A 94 3.83 1.71 6.52
CA LEU A 94 3.04 2.18 5.37
C LEU A 94 1.93 3.16 5.79
N SER A 95 1.32 2.99 6.96
CA SER A 95 0.32 3.92 7.50
C SER A 95 0.87 5.34 7.67
N GLY A 96 2.12 5.46 8.13
CA GLY A 96 2.83 6.74 8.21
C GLY A 96 2.98 7.41 6.84
N ALA A 97 3.28 6.62 5.80
CA ALA A 97 3.38 7.10 4.43
C ALA A 97 2.04 7.63 3.90
N PHE A 98 0.92 6.96 4.17
CA PHE A 98 -0.41 7.43 3.80
C PHE A 98 -0.78 8.75 4.51
N GLY A 99 -0.37 8.94 5.77
CA GLY A 99 -0.55 10.20 6.48
C GLY A 99 0.20 11.37 5.83
N VAL A 100 1.42 11.14 5.36
CA VAL A 100 2.20 12.14 4.61
C VAL A 100 1.58 12.38 3.22
N ALA A 101 1.22 11.31 2.50
CA ALA A 101 0.61 11.40 1.18
C ALA A 101 -0.71 12.17 1.19
N LYS A 102 -1.55 11.97 2.20
CA LYS A 102 -2.77 12.75 2.41
C LYS A 102 -2.49 14.26 2.44
N ARG A 103 -1.48 14.69 3.20
CA ARG A 103 -1.13 16.11 3.34
C ARG A 103 -0.64 16.69 2.03
N LEU A 104 0.22 15.96 1.32
CA LEU A 104 0.69 16.33 -0.02
C LEU A 104 -0.48 16.50 -1.00
N VAL A 105 -1.40 15.53 -1.03
CA VAL A 105 -2.59 15.56 -1.90
C VAL A 105 -3.51 16.72 -1.56
N TRP A 106 -3.57 17.15 -0.30
CA TRP A 106 -4.37 18.30 0.13
C TRP A 106 -3.66 19.65 -0.05
N GLY A 107 -2.41 19.67 -0.52
CA GLY A 107 -1.61 20.88 -0.64
C GLY A 107 -1.20 21.47 0.72
N GLU A 108 -1.19 20.65 1.78
CA GLU A 108 -0.72 21.07 3.10
C GLU A 108 0.80 20.97 3.19
N GLY A 109 1.43 21.88 3.93
CA GLY A 109 2.87 21.81 4.22
C GLY A 109 3.22 20.53 4.98
N VAL A 110 4.38 19.93 4.66
CA VAL A 110 4.81 18.64 5.22
C VAL A 110 6.10 18.77 6.01
N MET A 111 6.00 18.67 7.33
CA MET A 111 7.12 18.31 8.20
C MET A 111 7.22 16.78 8.32
N LEU A 112 8.07 16.17 7.49
CA LEU A 112 8.11 14.71 7.29
C LEU A 112 8.10 13.89 8.58
N LYS A 113 9.07 14.10 9.48
CA LYS A 113 9.21 13.31 10.71
C LYS A 113 7.96 13.44 11.59
N ILE A 114 7.52 14.68 11.83
CA ILE A 114 6.39 14.96 12.72
C ILE A 114 5.12 14.32 12.17
N HIS A 115 4.82 14.50 10.89
CA HIS A 115 3.58 14.01 10.31
C HIS A 115 3.58 12.49 10.09
N PHE A 116 4.72 11.90 9.73
CA PHE A 116 4.84 10.45 9.59
C PHE A 116 4.57 9.75 10.94
N PHE A 117 5.26 10.15 12.00
CA PHE A 117 5.07 9.55 13.32
C PHE A 117 3.74 9.95 13.97
N SER A 118 3.20 11.13 13.65
CA SER A 118 1.85 11.52 14.09
C SER A 118 0.78 10.61 13.46
N ALA A 119 0.88 10.29 12.18
CA ALA A 119 -0.06 9.40 11.49
C ALA A 119 0.01 7.96 12.01
N LEU A 120 1.21 7.47 12.34
CA LEU A 120 1.38 6.17 12.99
C LEU A 120 0.68 6.10 14.34
N LYS A 121 0.81 7.17 15.14
CA LYS A 121 0.30 7.23 16.51
C LYS A 121 -1.21 7.46 16.57
N SER A 122 -1.77 8.26 15.66
CA SER A 122 -3.18 8.67 15.72
C SER A 122 -4.13 7.49 15.65
N GLU A 123 -3.79 6.45 14.88
CA GLU A 123 -4.66 5.29 14.66
C GLU A 123 -3.91 3.96 14.75
N PHE A 124 -2.99 3.89 15.73
CA PHE A 124 -2.08 2.76 15.90
C PHE A 124 -2.80 1.41 16.05
N LYS A 125 -3.86 1.38 16.87
CA LYS A 125 -4.66 0.15 17.10
C LYS A 125 -5.30 -0.36 15.81
N LYS A 126 -5.98 0.52 15.06
CA LYS A 126 -6.59 0.18 13.76
C LYS A 126 -5.54 -0.29 12.76
N THR A 127 -4.42 0.41 12.71
CA THR A 127 -3.27 0.10 11.84
C THR A 127 -2.70 -1.28 12.13
N ILE A 128 -2.51 -1.68 13.39
CA ILE A 128 -2.05 -3.02 13.74
C ILE A 128 -3.07 -4.08 13.28
N ILE A 129 -4.35 -3.89 13.58
CA ILE A 129 -5.38 -4.90 13.28
C ILE A 129 -5.44 -5.15 11.76
N ILE A 130 -5.46 -4.09 10.93
CA ILE A 130 -5.47 -4.27 9.48
C ILE A 130 -4.17 -4.90 8.97
N SER A 131 -3.03 -4.55 9.56
CA SER A 131 -1.72 -5.13 9.21
C SER A 131 -1.67 -6.62 9.50
N VAL A 132 -2.22 -7.06 10.64
CA VAL A 132 -2.35 -8.47 11.01
C VAL A 132 -3.23 -9.22 10.00
N ILE A 133 -4.39 -8.65 9.63
CA ILE A 133 -5.30 -9.28 8.66
C ILE A 133 -4.61 -9.47 7.31
N ILE A 134 -3.89 -8.46 6.81
CA ILE A 134 -3.16 -8.53 5.53
C ILE A 134 -2.02 -9.56 5.62
N ALA A 135 -1.25 -9.56 6.72
CA ALA A 135 -0.12 -10.47 6.88
C ALA A 135 -0.57 -11.93 7.00
N LEU A 136 -1.63 -12.21 7.77
CA LEU A 136 -2.23 -13.54 7.85
C LEU A 136 -2.83 -13.98 6.52
N SER A 137 -3.47 -13.07 5.79
CA SER A 137 -3.99 -13.35 4.44
C SER A 137 -2.87 -13.74 3.47
N SER A 138 -1.70 -13.09 3.56
CA SER A 138 -0.49 -13.47 2.80
C SER A 138 0.06 -14.83 3.22
N PHE A 139 0.14 -15.10 4.52
CA PHE A 139 0.56 -16.39 5.06
C PHE A 139 -0.32 -17.53 4.54
N CYS A 140 -1.66 -17.36 4.61
CA CYS A 140 -2.62 -18.34 4.11
C CYS A 140 -2.47 -18.59 2.61
N LEU A 141 -2.22 -17.56 1.81
CA LEU A 141 -1.97 -17.71 0.37
C LEU A 141 -0.74 -18.58 0.09
N VAL A 142 0.40 -18.24 0.70
CA VAL A 142 1.68 -18.91 0.40
C VAL A 142 1.71 -20.31 0.97
N VAL A 143 1.49 -20.45 2.29
CA VAL A 143 1.58 -21.75 2.96
C VAL A 143 0.43 -22.65 2.54
N GLY A 144 -0.80 -22.12 2.49
CA GLY A 144 -1.97 -22.88 2.07
C GLY A 144 -1.91 -23.29 0.60
N GLY A 145 -1.39 -22.40 -0.27
CA GLY A 145 -1.21 -22.70 -1.69
C GLY A 145 -0.23 -23.84 -1.91
N VAL A 146 0.95 -23.77 -1.29
CA VAL A 146 1.96 -24.84 -1.37
C VAL A 146 1.44 -26.13 -0.74
N TYR A 147 0.77 -26.05 0.41
CA TYR A 147 0.16 -27.22 1.05
C TYR A 147 -0.82 -27.95 0.11
N LEU A 148 -1.74 -27.21 -0.54
CA LEU A 148 -2.66 -27.80 -1.52
C LEU A 148 -1.93 -28.41 -2.71
N SER A 149 -0.91 -27.72 -3.25
CA SER A 149 -0.13 -28.19 -4.40
C SER A 149 0.59 -29.52 -4.14
N ILE A 150 1.02 -29.79 -2.91
CA ILE A 150 1.68 -31.06 -2.58
C ILE A 150 0.70 -32.12 -2.12
N PHE A 151 -0.10 -31.85 -1.09
CA PHE A 151 -0.88 -32.90 -0.44
C PHE A 151 -2.14 -33.29 -1.23
N TYR A 152 -2.56 -32.46 -2.20
CA TYR A 152 -3.73 -32.71 -3.05
C TYR A 152 -3.37 -32.75 -4.54
N VAL A 153 -2.12 -33.10 -4.87
CA VAL A 153 -1.63 -33.17 -6.26
C VAL A 153 -2.45 -34.13 -7.14
N SER A 154 -2.95 -35.22 -6.55
CA SER A 154 -3.79 -36.22 -7.25
C SER A 154 -5.20 -35.71 -7.59
N ALA A 155 -5.60 -34.55 -7.06
CA ALA A 155 -6.90 -33.93 -7.30
C ALA A 155 -6.70 -32.51 -7.86
N PRO A 156 -6.27 -32.36 -9.13
CA PRO A 156 -5.81 -31.09 -9.68
C PRO A 156 -6.93 -30.03 -9.74
N ILE A 157 -8.18 -30.43 -10.01
CA ILE A 157 -9.33 -29.51 -10.08
C ILE A 157 -9.60 -28.86 -8.71
N PRO A 158 -9.87 -29.60 -7.61
CA PRO A 158 -10.13 -28.98 -6.31
C PRO A 158 -8.90 -28.23 -5.77
N THR A 159 -7.68 -28.70 -6.05
CA THR A 159 -6.44 -27.98 -5.72
C THR A 159 -6.38 -26.62 -6.41
N GLY A 160 -6.67 -26.56 -7.72
CA GLY A 160 -6.74 -25.31 -8.47
C GLY A 160 -7.81 -24.35 -7.93
N ILE A 161 -8.99 -24.86 -7.59
CA ILE A 161 -10.06 -24.06 -6.96
C ILE A 161 -9.59 -23.51 -5.61
N GLY A 162 -8.98 -24.33 -4.76
CA GLY A 162 -8.50 -23.92 -3.44
C GLY A 162 -7.43 -22.83 -3.53
N ILE A 163 -6.44 -22.98 -4.42
CA ILE A 163 -5.42 -21.96 -4.69
C ILE A 163 -6.07 -20.68 -5.24
N GLY A 164 -7.04 -20.81 -6.15
CA GLY A 164 -7.80 -19.69 -6.69
C GLY A 164 -8.53 -18.89 -5.60
N LEU A 165 -9.20 -19.57 -4.67
CA LEU A 165 -9.87 -18.94 -3.52
C LEU A 165 -8.87 -18.24 -2.59
N LEU A 166 -7.71 -18.86 -2.34
CA LEU A 166 -6.63 -18.24 -1.57
C LEU A 166 -6.05 -16.99 -2.25
N ALA A 167 -5.95 -16.99 -3.58
CA ALA A 167 -5.51 -15.82 -4.34
C ALA A 167 -6.56 -14.70 -4.30
N VAL A 168 -7.84 -15.04 -4.50
CA VAL A 168 -8.95 -14.08 -4.46
C VAL A 168 -9.09 -13.44 -3.08
N GLN A 169 -9.01 -14.21 -1.99
CA GLN A 169 -9.08 -13.63 -0.64
C GLN A 169 -7.90 -12.67 -0.39
N PHE A 170 -6.69 -13.03 -0.84
CA PHE A 170 -5.51 -12.18 -0.66
C PHE A 170 -5.66 -10.86 -1.39
N LEU A 171 -6.07 -10.92 -2.68
CA LEU A 171 -6.30 -9.73 -3.49
C LEU A 171 -7.38 -8.83 -2.87
N LEU A 172 -8.52 -9.38 -2.45
CA LEU A 172 -9.59 -8.59 -1.84
C LEU A 172 -9.16 -7.92 -0.54
N ILE A 173 -8.42 -8.63 0.32
CA ILE A 173 -7.94 -8.10 1.60
C ILE A 173 -6.88 -7.01 1.38
N THR A 174 -5.94 -7.19 0.45
CA THR A 174 -4.91 -6.16 0.19
C THR A 174 -5.49 -4.92 -0.48
N MET A 175 -6.42 -5.09 -1.43
CA MET A 175 -7.16 -3.98 -2.04
C MET A 175 -7.97 -3.21 -0.99
N THR A 176 -8.63 -3.92 -0.08
CA THR A 176 -9.32 -3.31 1.08
C THR A 176 -8.34 -2.55 1.97
N GLY A 177 -7.16 -3.13 2.23
CA GLY A 177 -6.09 -2.51 2.99
C GLY A 177 -5.64 -1.17 2.43
N CYS A 178 -5.44 -1.06 1.11
CA CYS A 178 -5.05 0.19 0.48
C CYS A 178 -6.08 1.32 0.68
N TYR A 179 -7.38 1.01 0.57
CA TYR A 179 -8.43 1.98 0.91
C TYR A 179 -8.48 2.26 2.42
N PHE A 180 -8.26 1.26 3.26
CA PHE A 180 -8.27 1.39 4.71
C PHE A 180 -7.23 2.39 5.20
N TYR A 181 -5.97 2.29 4.72
CA TYR A 181 -4.91 3.22 5.09
C TYR A 181 -5.22 4.66 4.69
N ALA A 182 -5.74 4.87 3.49
CA ALA A 182 -6.18 6.19 3.04
C ALA A 182 -7.38 6.68 3.86
N TYR A 183 -8.35 5.81 4.15
CA TYR A 183 -9.56 6.15 4.87
C TYR A 183 -9.28 6.62 6.30
N GLN A 184 -8.49 5.85 7.06
CA GLN A 184 -8.17 6.19 8.46
C GLN A 184 -7.37 7.49 8.58
N SER A 185 -6.65 7.89 7.52
CA SER A 185 -5.95 9.17 7.50
C SER A 185 -6.91 10.36 7.40
N VAL A 186 -8.11 10.17 6.81
CA VAL A 186 -9.09 11.23 6.53
C VAL A 186 -10.21 11.25 7.57
N TYR A 187 -10.76 10.09 7.93
CA TYR A 187 -11.96 9.97 8.75
C TYR A 187 -11.69 9.26 10.09
N GLN A 188 -12.31 9.76 11.15
CA GLN A 188 -12.21 9.21 12.50
C GLN A 188 -13.38 8.26 12.80
N ASN A 189 -13.36 7.08 12.19
CA ASN A 189 -14.36 6.03 12.44
C ASN A 189 -13.77 4.87 13.26
N ASN A 190 -14.64 4.02 13.82
CA ASN A 190 -14.20 2.79 14.45
C ASN A 190 -13.67 1.78 13.41
N PHE A 191 -12.94 0.75 13.88
CA PHE A 191 -12.32 -0.24 12.98
C PHE A 191 -13.34 -0.90 12.03
N ALA A 192 -14.46 -1.38 12.56
CA ALA A 192 -15.46 -2.13 11.79
C ALA A 192 -16.09 -1.28 10.67
N GLN A 193 -16.38 -0.02 10.96
CA GLN A 193 -16.89 0.93 9.98
C GLN A 193 -15.84 1.26 8.93
N THR A 194 -14.60 1.55 9.33
CA THR A 194 -13.50 1.80 8.39
C THR A 194 -13.27 0.59 7.48
N PHE A 195 -13.26 -0.62 8.04
CA PHE A 195 -13.08 -1.86 7.29
C PHE A 195 -14.24 -2.09 6.31
N LYS A 196 -15.48 -2.04 6.78
CA LYS A 196 -16.68 -2.20 5.93
C LYS A 196 -16.70 -1.19 4.79
N ASN A 197 -16.44 0.09 5.07
CA ASN A 197 -16.46 1.14 4.06
C ASN A 197 -15.33 0.94 3.04
N SER A 198 -14.13 0.58 3.50
CA SER A 198 -13.01 0.31 2.61
C SER A 198 -13.26 -0.91 1.73
N PHE A 199 -13.86 -1.96 2.29
CA PHE A 199 -14.23 -3.18 1.57
C PHE A 199 -15.30 -2.90 0.50
N LEU A 200 -16.35 -2.16 0.85
CA LEU A 200 -17.41 -1.77 -0.09
C LEU A 200 -16.88 -0.92 -1.24
N ILE A 201 -15.93 -0.01 -0.98
CA ILE A 201 -15.30 0.79 -2.05
C ILE A 201 -14.43 -0.10 -2.94
N ALA A 202 -13.64 -1.01 -2.34
CA ALA A 202 -12.78 -1.93 -3.07
C ALA A 202 -13.58 -2.83 -4.02
N THR A 203 -14.73 -3.35 -3.57
CA THR A 203 -15.62 -4.19 -4.39
C THR A 203 -16.41 -3.38 -5.42
N ALA A 204 -16.93 -2.21 -5.05
CA ALA A 204 -17.66 -1.33 -5.99
C ALA A 204 -16.79 -0.85 -7.16
N ARG A 205 -15.46 -0.79 -6.98
CA ARG A 205 -14.49 -0.43 -8.02
C ARG A 205 -13.52 -1.56 -8.34
N LEU A 206 -13.94 -2.82 -8.21
CA LEU A 206 -13.05 -3.98 -8.33
C LEU A 206 -12.19 -3.99 -9.61
N PRO A 207 -12.72 -3.84 -10.84
CA PRO A 207 -11.89 -3.90 -12.04
C PRO A 207 -10.87 -2.76 -12.11
N PHE A 208 -11.26 -1.54 -11.72
CA PHE A 208 -10.36 -0.39 -11.68
C PHE A 208 -9.30 -0.54 -10.59
N THR A 209 -9.71 -0.99 -9.41
CA THR A 209 -8.81 -1.19 -8.26
C THR A 209 -7.80 -2.29 -8.54
N LEU A 210 -8.23 -3.38 -9.21
CA LEU A 210 -7.35 -4.46 -9.65
C LEU A 210 -6.32 -3.97 -10.67
N LEU A 211 -6.73 -3.19 -11.66
CA LEU A 211 -5.82 -2.60 -12.65
C LEU A 211 -4.77 -1.71 -11.97
N PHE A 212 -5.16 -0.85 -11.03
CA PHE A 212 -4.21 -0.01 -10.28
C PHE A 212 -3.29 -0.84 -9.38
N TYR A 213 -3.80 -1.93 -8.78
CA TYR A 213 -2.99 -2.86 -8.00
C TYR A 213 -1.99 -3.63 -8.88
N LEU A 214 -2.31 -3.94 -10.14
CA LEU A 214 -1.36 -4.57 -11.05
C LEU A 214 -0.30 -3.58 -11.58
N ILE A 215 -0.62 -2.30 -11.68
CA ILE A 215 0.32 -1.27 -12.15
C ILE A 215 1.25 -0.77 -11.04
N SER A 216 0.75 -0.60 -9.81
CA SER A 216 1.52 0.00 -8.72
C SER A 216 2.50 -0.98 -8.06
N PRO A 217 2.07 -2.17 -7.60
CA PRO A 217 2.99 -3.25 -7.19
C PRO A 217 3.13 -4.43 -8.18
N GLY A 218 2.24 -4.60 -9.17
CA GLY A 218 2.18 -5.86 -9.96
C GLY A 218 3.33 -6.09 -10.95
N ILE A 219 4.05 -5.06 -11.39
CA ILE A 219 5.27 -5.21 -12.21
C ILE A 219 6.36 -6.01 -11.46
N ILE A 220 6.37 -5.97 -10.12
CA ILE A 220 7.41 -6.60 -9.31
C ILE A 220 7.10 -8.06 -8.98
N LEU A 221 5.82 -8.44 -8.87
CA LEU A 221 5.41 -9.85 -8.78
C LEU A 221 5.89 -10.65 -9.99
N VAL A 222 5.93 -10.02 -11.17
CA VAL A 222 6.48 -10.63 -12.39
C VAL A 222 8.00 -10.78 -12.30
N LEU A 223 8.72 -9.81 -11.73
CA LEU A 223 10.18 -9.85 -11.59
C LEU A 223 10.66 -10.84 -10.52
N THR A 224 9.85 -11.13 -9.50
CA THR A 224 10.16 -12.15 -8.49
C THR A 224 10.12 -13.58 -9.03
N ILE A 225 9.61 -13.79 -10.24
CA ILE A 225 9.50 -15.11 -10.88
C ILE A 225 10.74 -15.43 -11.73
N VAL A 226 11.57 -14.42 -12.07
CA VAL A 226 12.63 -14.58 -13.08
C VAL A 226 13.96 -15.11 -12.50
N HIS A 227 14.39 -14.61 -11.33
CA HIS A 227 15.66 -15.02 -10.71
C HIS A 227 15.77 -14.57 -9.25
N TYR A 228 16.48 -15.32 -8.39
CA TYR A 228 16.55 -15.02 -6.95
C TYR A 228 17.23 -13.68 -6.64
N ILE A 229 18.36 -13.37 -7.28
CA ILE A 229 19.06 -12.07 -7.11
C ILE A 229 18.18 -10.92 -7.64
N ALA A 230 17.53 -11.13 -8.78
CA ALA A 230 16.61 -10.14 -9.35
C ALA A 230 15.41 -9.88 -8.43
N SER A 231 14.95 -10.90 -7.70
CA SER A 231 13.86 -10.78 -6.71
C SER A 231 14.27 -9.89 -5.53
N PHE A 232 15.51 -10.01 -5.04
CA PHE A 232 16.01 -9.16 -3.95
C PHE A 232 16.22 -7.72 -4.39
N ILE A 233 16.81 -7.50 -5.57
CA ILE A 233 16.98 -6.17 -6.14
C ILE A 233 15.61 -5.52 -6.40
N ALA A 234 14.65 -6.27 -6.94
CA ALA A 234 13.30 -5.78 -7.18
C ALA A 234 12.57 -5.45 -5.87
N LEU A 235 12.72 -6.26 -4.81
CA LEU A 235 12.15 -5.99 -3.50
C LEU A 235 12.77 -4.74 -2.85
N PHE A 236 14.08 -4.57 -2.96
CA PHE A 236 14.79 -3.40 -2.44
C PHE A 236 14.37 -2.12 -3.17
N LEU A 237 14.35 -2.14 -4.51
CA LEU A 237 13.89 -1.02 -5.33
C LEU A 237 12.41 -0.72 -5.09
N PHE A 238 11.55 -1.73 -4.91
CA PHE A 238 10.15 -1.54 -4.56
C PHE A 238 10.01 -0.75 -3.28
N VAL A 239 10.73 -1.15 -2.24
CA VAL A 239 10.65 -0.49 -0.95
C VAL A 239 11.17 0.95 -1.03
N LEU A 240 12.24 1.20 -1.79
CA LEU A 240 12.81 2.54 -2.03
C LEU A 240 11.97 3.45 -2.92
N PHE A 241 11.20 2.90 -3.87
CA PHE A 241 10.36 3.67 -4.81
C PHE A 241 8.85 3.52 -4.54
N SER A 242 8.48 2.86 -3.43
CA SER A 242 7.10 2.58 -3.01
C SER A 242 6.21 3.81 -2.93
N PHE A 243 6.79 4.99 -2.66
CA PHE A 243 6.02 6.20 -2.40
C PHE A 243 5.27 6.76 -3.62
N GLY A 244 5.76 6.54 -4.85
CA GLY A 244 4.98 6.85 -6.05
C GLY A 244 3.66 6.07 -6.08
N GLY A 245 3.71 4.80 -5.67
CA GLY A 245 2.54 3.94 -5.50
C GLY A 245 1.61 4.42 -4.38
N VAL A 246 2.14 4.84 -3.24
CA VAL A 246 1.34 5.35 -2.10
C VAL A 246 0.59 6.63 -2.48
N VAL A 247 1.24 7.57 -3.15
CA VAL A 247 0.59 8.82 -3.60
C VAL A 247 -0.48 8.51 -4.65
N LEU A 248 -0.17 7.64 -5.63
CA LEU A 248 -1.13 7.21 -6.63
C LEU A 248 -2.37 6.56 -6.00
N TRP A 249 -2.16 5.69 -5.02
CA TRP A 249 -3.22 5.05 -4.25
C TRP A 249 -4.04 6.05 -3.44
N THR A 250 -3.39 7.01 -2.78
CA THR A 250 -4.07 8.06 -2.02
C THR A 250 -4.96 8.92 -2.93
N LEU A 251 -4.47 9.26 -4.12
CA LEU A 251 -5.24 9.99 -5.13
C LEU A 251 -6.44 9.19 -5.64
N MET A 252 -6.28 7.90 -5.90
CA MET A 252 -7.40 7.03 -6.30
C MET A 252 -8.42 6.87 -5.16
N ALA A 253 -7.94 6.69 -3.93
CA ALA A 253 -8.78 6.56 -2.75
C ALA A 253 -9.63 7.82 -2.54
N HIS A 254 -9.00 8.99 -2.57
CA HIS A 254 -9.72 10.27 -2.45
C HIS A 254 -10.68 10.50 -3.64
N SER A 255 -10.39 10.01 -4.85
CA SER A 255 -11.37 10.07 -5.97
C SER A 255 -12.61 9.25 -5.67
N SER A 256 -12.42 8.10 -5.04
CA SER A 256 -13.52 7.23 -4.63
C SER A 256 -14.28 7.82 -3.44
N PHE A 257 -13.57 8.42 -2.48
CA PHE A 257 -14.16 9.14 -1.36
C PHE A 257 -15.02 10.31 -1.84
N ASP A 258 -14.56 11.08 -2.82
CA ASP A 258 -15.35 12.17 -3.40
C ASP A 258 -16.68 11.68 -3.97
N ARG A 259 -16.65 10.56 -4.68
CA ARG A 259 -17.83 9.98 -5.32
C ARG A 259 -18.82 9.34 -4.33
N PHE A 260 -18.31 8.63 -3.33
CA PHE A 260 -19.14 7.78 -2.47
C PHE A 260 -19.40 8.34 -1.07
N ILE A 261 -18.63 9.34 -0.62
CA ILE A 261 -18.69 9.84 0.77
C ILE A 261 -18.76 11.37 0.80
N ASN A 262 -17.74 12.06 0.30
CA ASN A 262 -17.59 13.50 0.51
C ASN A 262 -18.72 14.31 -0.13
N ALA A 263 -19.18 13.93 -1.33
CA ALA A 263 -20.27 14.63 -2.00
C ALA A 263 -21.59 14.63 -1.20
N GLN A 264 -21.77 13.68 -0.27
CA GLN A 264 -22.99 13.55 0.52
C GLN A 264 -22.81 14.05 1.97
N HIS A 265 -21.64 13.83 2.56
CA HIS A 265 -21.42 14.06 4.00
C HIS A 265 -20.36 15.13 4.31
N TYR A 266 -19.40 15.38 3.41
CA TYR A 266 -18.25 16.24 3.66
C TYR A 266 -17.93 17.11 2.44
N LEU A 267 -18.82 18.06 2.10
CA LEU A 267 -18.66 18.91 0.93
C LEU A 267 -17.31 19.66 0.90
N ALA A 268 -16.78 20.04 2.07
CA ALA A 268 -15.48 20.69 2.21
C ALA A 268 -14.27 19.80 1.79
N TYR A 269 -14.45 18.48 1.72
CA TYR A 269 -13.38 17.55 1.31
C TYR A 269 -13.42 17.23 -0.18
N VAL A 270 -14.53 17.53 -0.86
CA VAL A 270 -14.69 17.27 -2.29
C VAL A 270 -13.63 18.04 -3.07
N ARG A 271 -12.84 17.33 -3.88
CA ARG A 271 -11.78 17.91 -4.72
C ARG A 271 -10.75 18.75 -3.96
N ARG A 272 -10.56 18.50 -2.65
CA ARG A 272 -9.55 19.20 -1.86
C ARG A 272 -8.14 18.98 -2.47
N GLY A 273 -7.38 20.07 -2.59
CA GLY A 273 -6.07 20.09 -3.27
C GLY A 273 -6.15 20.27 -4.80
N LEU A 274 -7.35 20.41 -5.37
CA LEU A 274 -7.56 20.70 -6.79
C LEU A 274 -8.21 22.07 -7.00
N TYR A 275 -8.10 22.57 -8.22
CA TYR A 275 -8.83 23.76 -8.64
C TYR A 275 -10.35 23.50 -8.66
N THR A 276 -11.10 24.46 -8.11
CA THR A 276 -12.57 24.49 -8.12
C THR A 276 -13.05 25.78 -8.81
N PRO A 277 -13.80 25.68 -9.92
CA PRO A 277 -14.20 26.85 -10.71
C PRO A 277 -15.07 27.89 -9.98
N ASN A 278 -15.76 27.51 -8.90
CA ASN A 278 -16.76 28.34 -8.21
C ASN A 278 -16.21 29.29 -7.12
N ASN A 279 -14.90 29.30 -6.84
CA ASN A 279 -14.33 30.14 -5.78
C ASN A 279 -14.28 31.64 -6.11
N LYS A 280 -14.82 32.08 -7.26
CA LYS A 280 -14.92 33.51 -7.62
C LYS A 280 -15.82 34.31 -6.67
N LYS A 281 -16.76 33.68 -5.95
CA LYS A 281 -17.69 34.40 -5.05
C LYS A 281 -17.10 34.73 -3.67
N GLU A 282 -15.97 34.15 -3.29
CA GLU A 282 -15.30 34.48 -2.01
C GLU A 282 -14.32 35.65 -2.15
N GLU A 283 -13.96 36.06 -3.38
CA GLU A 283 -13.04 37.18 -3.63
C GLU A 283 -13.74 38.54 -3.72
N GLU A 284 -15.08 38.60 -3.63
CA GLU A 284 -15.87 39.85 -3.67
C GLU A 284 -16.40 40.31 -2.29
N VAL A 285 -16.04 39.62 -1.19
CA VAL A 285 -16.48 39.96 0.19
C VAL A 285 -15.29 40.11 1.15
N GLY A 286 -14.09 40.36 0.62
CA GLY A 286 -12.89 40.69 1.41
C GLY A 286 -12.58 42.18 1.34
#